data_AF-A0A938H9D0-F1
#
_entry.id   AF-A0A938H9D0-F1
#
_cell.length_a   1.000
_cell.length_b   1.000
_cell.length_c   1.000
_cell.angle_alpha   90.00
_cell.angle_beta   90.00
_cell.angle_gamma   90.00
#
_symmetry.space_group_name_H-M   'P 1'
#
loop_
_entity.id
_entity.type
_entity.pdbx_description
1 polymer ?
#
loop_
_entity_poly.entity_id
_entity_poly.type
_entity_poly.pdbx_seq_one_letter_code
_entity_poly.pdbx_strand_id
1 'polypeptide(L)'
;MLGFGSSSKKSSGGSRDKQRRRSKSRIDDRDDADLYRADESRLGPEDKERMVYNPGKSLKSSSQDVPFYLRNTALNSFAFFVLAYLAVYFPGKIASAVLASLSNRGPVIFYHKILFTNITGWESSDSISIFMAPLVINFIQFVLYLALFQWTKEREGPFRQFAFWLFLHSMMRAWGSVLPGIASFEEFGYLAGWLYLNSSMVFGLSMLSAGILFFLSAVWVLFALETAYSKHLVFKGQRLKYLHYFIGLPILGGSLFILLLHSISIDFFLKGSGTLPRIGDSMHEMVYLAEFGIVYVAMMMFLPFYREKEFIIVRDLRMLKPQRWWIVSALALGFLFRLLLNKGWFW
;
A
#
# COMPACT_ATOMS: atom_id res chain seq x y z
N MET A 1 12.77 -81.62 5.38
CA MET A 1 13.30 -82.23 6.62
C MET A 1 12.71 -81.47 7.80
N LEU A 2 11.97 -82.20 8.65
CA LEU A 2 11.81 -82.06 10.13
C LEU A 2 11.65 -80.63 10.69
N GLY A 3 10.62 -80.24 11.45
CA GLY A 3 9.53 -80.94 12.13
C GLY A 3 9.01 -80.03 13.29
N PHE A 4 7.72 -80.20 13.63
CA PHE A 4 7.04 -80.08 14.96
C PHE A 4 7.38 -78.92 15.95
N GLY A 5 6.48 -78.32 16.73
CA GLY A 5 5.08 -78.57 17.14
C GLY A 5 4.56 -77.34 17.91
N SER A 6 3.26 -77.01 17.92
CA SER A 6 2.21 -77.35 18.92
C SER A 6 2.61 -77.05 20.39
N SER A 7 1.81 -76.53 21.34
CA SER A 7 0.39 -76.17 21.45
C SER A 7 0.14 -75.36 22.75
N SER A 8 -0.98 -74.62 22.80
CA SER A 8 -1.86 -74.35 23.97
C SER A 8 -1.38 -73.53 25.19
N LYS A 9 -2.14 -72.50 25.58
CA LYS A 9 -3.11 -72.55 26.71
C LYS A 9 -3.83 -71.21 26.96
N LYS A 10 -5.08 -71.33 27.41
CA LYS A 10 -6.01 -70.30 27.90
C LYS A 10 -5.65 -69.82 29.32
N SER A 11 -5.96 -68.56 29.63
CA SER A 11 -6.51 -68.05 30.91
C SER A 11 -7.03 -66.61 30.64
N SER A 12 -8.32 -66.29 30.72
CA SER A 12 -9.20 -66.07 31.88
C SER A 12 -8.83 -64.87 32.77
N GLY A 13 -9.72 -63.86 32.75
CA GLY A 13 -10.09 -63.08 33.94
C GLY A 13 -9.40 -61.73 34.12
N GLY A 14 -10.18 -60.66 34.21
CA GLY A 14 -9.69 -59.38 34.72
C GLY A 14 -10.56 -58.17 34.38
N SER A 15 -11.74 -58.08 35.00
CA SER A 15 -12.53 -56.85 35.07
C SER A 15 -11.70 -55.70 35.65
N ARG A 16 -11.76 -54.51 35.05
CA ARG A 16 -11.61 -53.26 35.80
C ARG A 16 -12.27 -52.10 35.07
N ASP A 17 -13.46 -51.80 35.56
CA ASP A 17 -14.07 -50.48 35.52
C ASP A 17 -13.05 -49.37 35.76
N LYS A 18 -12.99 -48.42 34.82
CA LYS A 18 -12.52 -47.06 35.10
C LYS A 18 -13.42 -46.08 34.37
N GLN A 19 -14.55 -45.78 35.02
CA GLN A 19 -15.32 -44.56 34.83
C GLN A 19 -14.39 -43.36 34.98
N ARG A 20 -13.96 -42.76 33.85
CA ARG A 20 -13.35 -41.44 33.84
C ARG A 20 -14.46 -40.42 33.58
N ARG A 21 -15.01 -39.87 34.67
CA ARG A 21 -15.81 -38.65 34.67
C ARG A 21 -15.01 -37.53 33.98
N ARG A 22 -15.38 -37.18 32.75
CA ARG A 22 -15.00 -35.91 32.14
C ARG A 22 -16.04 -34.87 32.57
N SER A 23 -15.66 -34.04 33.53
CA SER A 23 -16.32 -32.79 33.86
C SER A 23 -16.37 -31.92 32.60
N LYS A 24 -17.60 -31.73 32.10
CA LYS A 24 -17.93 -30.82 31.01
C LYS A 24 -18.00 -29.43 31.64
N SER A 25 -16.87 -28.70 31.68
CA SER A 25 -16.90 -27.27 32.00
C SER A 25 -17.53 -26.56 30.80
N ARG A 26 -18.82 -26.26 30.96
CA ARG A 26 -19.63 -25.46 30.06
C ARG A 26 -19.17 -24.01 30.27
N ILE A 27 -18.16 -23.60 29.50
CA ILE A 27 -17.84 -22.19 29.31
C ILE A 27 -18.89 -21.69 28.31
N ASP A 28 -19.70 -20.74 28.75
CA ASP A 28 -20.70 -20.07 27.92
C ASP A 28 -19.99 -19.20 26.88
N ASP A 29 -19.72 -19.76 25.71
CA ASP A 29 -19.27 -19.05 24.49
C ASP A 29 -20.44 -18.31 23.81
N ARG A 30 -21.31 -17.63 24.58
CA ARG A 30 -22.59 -17.11 24.06
C ARG A 30 -22.64 -15.64 23.69
N ASP A 31 -21.62 -14.83 23.98
CA ASP A 31 -21.76 -13.37 23.83
C ASP A 31 -20.96 -12.71 22.69
N ASP A 32 -20.09 -13.43 21.96
CA ASP A 32 -19.30 -12.81 20.87
C ASP A 32 -19.78 -13.16 19.44
N ALA A 33 -20.76 -14.06 19.30
CA ALA A 33 -21.21 -14.54 17.97
C ALA A 33 -22.07 -13.53 17.20
N ASP A 34 -22.71 -12.57 17.88
CA ASP A 34 -23.65 -11.63 17.25
C ASP A 34 -22.99 -10.33 16.76
N LEU A 35 -21.74 -10.03 17.16
CA LEU A 35 -21.03 -8.83 16.71
C LEU A 35 -20.40 -8.93 15.30
N TYR A 36 -20.36 -10.14 14.72
CA TYR A 36 -19.78 -10.40 13.39
C TYR A 36 -20.80 -10.90 12.36
N ARG A 37 -22.10 -10.81 12.65
CA ARG A 37 -23.13 -11.18 11.69
C ARG A 37 -23.24 -10.08 10.62
N ALA A 38 -22.34 -10.14 9.64
CA ALA A 38 -22.44 -9.37 8.42
C ALA A 38 -23.88 -9.49 7.89
N ASP A 39 -24.49 -8.36 7.54
CA ASP A 39 -25.88 -8.25 7.11
C ASP A 39 -26.17 -9.17 5.90
N GLU A 40 -26.48 -10.44 6.16
CA GLU A 40 -26.71 -11.51 5.19
C GLU A 40 -27.90 -11.22 4.27
N SER A 41 -28.71 -10.22 4.62
CA SER A 41 -29.84 -9.74 3.83
C SER A 41 -29.41 -9.10 2.50
N ARG A 42 -28.17 -8.58 2.41
CA ARG A 42 -27.64 -7.91 1.21
C ARG A 42 -27.01 -8.83 0.18
N LEU A 43 -26.88 -10.12 0.49
CA LEU A 43 -26.14 -11.07 -0.33
C LEU A 43 -27.12 -11.85 -1.23
N GLY A 44 -26.88 -11.81 -2.54
CA GLY A 44 -27.72 -12.50 -3.51
C GLY A 44 -27.69 -14.03 -3.32
N PRO A 45 -28.66 -14.78 -3.86
CA PRO A 45 -28.73 -16.24 -3.72
C PRO A 45 -27.44 -16.96 -4.14
N GLU A 46 -26.76 -16.46 -5.19
CA GLU A 46 -25.47 -17.01 -5.65
C GLU A 46 -24.29 -16.72 -4.71
N ASP A 47 -24.34 -15.62 -3.97
CA ASP A 47 -23.30 -15.27 -3.00
C ASP A 47 -23.48 -16.08 -1.71
N LYS A 48 -24.72 -16.44 -1.35
CA LYS A 48 -25.03 -17.34 -0.24
C LYS A 48 -24.46 -18.74 -0.44
N GLU A 49 -24.50 -19.29 -1.65
CA GLU A 49 -23.85 -20.59 -1.96
C GLU A 49 -22.31 -20.55 -1.87
N ARG A 50 -21.69 -19.37 -2.05
CA ARG A 50 -20.23 -19.18 -1.92
C ARG A 50 -19.77 -18.93 -0.48
N MET A 51 -20.70 -18.56 0.40
CA MET A 51 -20.47 -18.27 1.81
C MET A 51 -20.61 -19.48 2.73
N VAL A 52 -21.34 -20.52 2.31
CA VAL A 52 -21.27 -21.79 3.01
C VAL A 52 -19.81 -22.22 2.98
N TYR A 53 -19.18 -22.25 4.16
CA TYR A 53 -17.95 -22.99 4.39
C TYR A 53 -18.30 -24.41 3.99
N ASN A 54 -18.03 -24.76 2.73
CA ASN A 54 -18.39 -26.03 2.16
C ASN A 54 -17.11 -26.86 2.26
N PRO A 55 -16.88 -27.56 3.38
CA PRO A 55 -15.68 -28.37 3.58
C PRO A 55 -15.52 -29.46 2.50
N GLY A 56 -16.54 -29.69 1.66
CA GLY A 56 -16.55 -30.62 0.54
C GLY A 56 -16.28 -30.02 -0.85
N LYS A 57 -16.39 -28.70 -1.08
CA LYS A 57 -15.93 -28.09 -2.36
C LYS A 57 -14.41 -27.94 -2.30
N SER A 58 -13.77 -29.06 -2.63
CA SER A 58 -12.32 -29.25 -2.81
C SER A 58 -11.58 -27.98 -3.23
N LEU A 59 -10.47 -27.71 -2.53
CA LEU A 59 -9.38 -26.78 -2.90
C LEU A 59 -9.02 -26.83 -4.41
N LYS A 60 -9.32 -27.91 -5.13
CA LYS A 60 -9.12 -28.04 -6.58
C LYS A 60 -10.05 -27.18 -7.43
N SER A 61 -11.29 -26.88 -7.00
CA SER A 61 -12.18 -25.97 -7.75
C SER A 61 -11.71 -24.51 -7.63
N SER A 62 -11.12 -24.14 -6.50
CA SER A 62 -10.61 -22.80 -6.23
C SER A 62 -9.33 -22.44 -6.98
N SER A 63 -8.54 -23.41 -7.47
CA SER A 63 -7.27 -23.10 -8.16
C SER A 63 -7.50 -22.48 -9.54
N GLN A 64 -8.62 -22.81 -10.20
CA GLN A 64 -9.01 -22.23 -11.48
C GLN A 64 -9.36 -20.74 -11.36
N ASP A 65 -9.80 -20.30 -10.19
CA ASP A 65 -10.18 -18.90 -9.94
C ASP A 65 -8.99 -17.99 -9.57
N VAL A 66 -7.82 -18.58 -9.24
CA VAL A 66 -6.63 -17.81 -8.80
C VAL A 66 -6.21 -16.74 -9.82
N PRO A 67 -6.14 -17.00 -11.14
CA PRO A 67 -5.80 -15.97 -12.12
C PRO A 67 -6.80 -14.81 -12.12
N PHE A 68 -8.10 -15.10 -11.95
CA PHE A 68 -9.14 -14.09 -11.86
C PHE A 68 -8.99 -13.24 -10.61
N TYR A 69 -8.69 -13.86 -9.47
CA TYR A 69 -8.40 -13.15 -8.22
C TYR A 69 -7.16 -12.26 -8.34
N LEU A 70 -6.05 -12.78 -8.87
CA LEU A 70 -4.83 -12.01 -9.08
C LEU A 70 -5.07 -10.79 -9.98
N ARG A 71 -5.79 -10.97 -11.10
CA ARG A 71 -6.15 -9.86 -12.00
C ARG A 71 -6.93 -8.77 -11.28
N ASN A 72 -7.94 -9.13 -10.49
CA ASN A 72 -8.78 -8.14 -9.81
C ASN A 72 -8.02 -7.46 -8.66
N THR A 73 -7.11 -8.18 -7.99
CA THR A 73 -6.15 -7.59 -7.05
C THR A 73 -5.32 -6.53 -7.73
N ALA A 74 -4.75 -6.80 -8.92
CA ALA A 74 -3.93 -5.83 -9.64
C ALA A 74 -4.73 -4.59 -10.07
N LEU A 75 -5.95 -4.76 -10.60
CA LEU A 75 -6.78 -3.63 -11.00
C LEU A 75 -7.20 -2.74 -9.82
N ASN A 76 -7.62 -3.35 -8.71
CA ASN A 76 -8.00 -2.61 -7.51
C ASN A 76 -6.78 -1.92 -6.90
N SER A 77 -5.68 -2.64 -6.80
CA SER A 77 -4.43 -2.12 -6.23
C SER A 77 -3.84 -0.99 -7.07
N PHE A 78 -3.92 -1.06 -8.40
CA PHE A 78 -3.59 0.06 -9.30
C PHE A 78 -4.43 1.30 -9.00
N ALA A 79 -5.76 1.16 -8.88
CA ALA A 79 -6.62 2.30 -8.58
C ALA A 79 -6.29 2.92 -7.21
N PHE A 80 -6.04 2.09 -6.20
CA PHE A 80 -5.67 2.55 -4.87
C PHE A 80 -4.28 3.18 -4.82
N PHE A 81 -3.31 2.68 -5.57
CA PHE A 81 -2.00 3.30 -5.73
C PHE A 81 -2.15 4.73 -6.25
N VAL A 82 -2.87 4.92 -7.36
CA VAL A 82 -3.07 6.25 -7.97
C VAL A 82 -3.85 7.18 -7.02
N LEU A 83 -4.91 6.71 -6.39
CA LEU A 83 -5.70 7.53 -5.47
C LEU A 83 -4.92 7.89 -4.21
N ALA A 84 -4.15 6.95 -3.65
CA ALA A 84 -3.31 7.21 -2.50
C ALA A 84 -2.19 8.19 -2.83
N TYR A 85 -1.60 8.08 -4.02
CA TYR A 85 -0.66 9.07 -4.54
C TYR A 85 -1.25 10.48 -4.50
N LEU A 86 -2.44 10.68 -5.07
CA LEU A 86 -3.09 12.00 -5.11
C LEU A 86 -3.44 12.51 -3.72
N ALA A 87 -3.93 11.63 -2.83
CA ALA A 87 -4.33 11.97 -1.47
C ALA A 87 -3.15 12.34 -0.57
N VAL A 88 -1.99 11.71 -0.77
CA VAL A 88 -0.77 11.96 0.00
C VAL A 88 -0.01 13.17 -0.56
N TYR A 89 0.07 13.31 -1.89
CA TYR A 89 0.87 14.37 -2.52
C TYR A 89 0.44 15.79 -2.13
N PHE A 90 -0.86 16.06 -2.13
CA PHE A 90 -1.38 17.41 -2.04
C PHE A 90 -1.20 18.10 -0.68
N PRO A 91 -1.51 17.46 0.45
CA PRO A 91 -1.52 18.18 1.73
C PRO A 91 -0.16 18.80 2.08
N GLY A 92 0.95 18.13 1.73
CA GLY A 92 2.29 18.70 1.89
C GLY A 92 2.52 19.95 1.04
N LYS A 93 2.14 19.91 -0.24
CA LYS A 93 2.25 21.06 -1.16
C LYS A 93 1.34 22.23 -0.73
N ILE A 94 0.13 21.94 -0.25
CA ILE A 94 -0.80 22.94 0.30
C ILE A 94 -0.19 23.58 1.56
N ALA A 95 0.38 22.80 2.47
CA ALA A 95 1.01 23.35 3.67
C ALA A 95 2.19 24.27 3.34
N SER A 96 3.06 23.88 2.39
CA SER A 96 4.12 24.76 1.89
C SER A 96 3.57 26.05 1.30
N ALA A 97 2.49 25.99 0.51
CA ALA A 97 1.86 27.17 -0.07
C ALA A 97 1.25 28.07 1.02
N VAL A 98 0.54 27.51 2.01
CA VAL A 98 -0.01 28.29 3.13
C VAL A 98 1.11 29.03 3.87
N LEU A 99 2.20 28.35 4.22
CA LEU A 99 3.34 29.00 4.89
C LEU A 99 4.00 30.06 3.99
N ALA A 100 4.16 29.78 2.71
CA ALA A 100 4.71 30.74 1.77
C ALA A 100 3.82 31.98 1.62
N SER A 101 2.50 31.83 1.68
CA SER A 101 1.56 32.94 1.68
C SER A 101 1.68 33.76 2.96
N LEU A 102 1.80 33.12 4.12
CA LEU A 102 1.99 33.80 5.41
C LEU A 102 3.31 34.59 5.46
N SER A 103 4.35 34.09 4.78
CA SER A 103 5.65 34.77 4.63
C SER A 103 5.71 35.72 3.41
N ASN A 104 4.57 36.07 2.79
CA ASN A 104 4.49 36.99 1.63
C ASN A 104 5.39 36.58 0.43
N ARG A 105 5.55 35.27 0.19
CA ARG A 105 6.33 34.72 -0.93
C ARG A 105 5.51 34.53 -2.22
N GLY A 106 4.18 34.56 -2.10
CA GLY A 106 3.23 34.46 -3.21
C GLY A 106 3.40 33.14 -3.99
N PRO A 107 2.97 32.00 -3.41
CA PRO A 107 3.15 30.68 -4.00
C PRO A 107 2.23 30.46 -5.20
N VAL A 108 2.75 29.74 -6.18
CA VAL A 108 1.97 29.23 -7.32
C VAL A 108 2.19 27.73 -7.40
N ILE A 109 1.13 26.97 -7.15
CA ILE A 109 1.19 25.51 -7.16
C ILE A 109 0.97 25.01 -8.58
N PHE A 110 2.01 24.49 -9.21
CA PHE A 110 1.90 23.73 -10.45
C PHE A 110 1.78 22.24 -10.14
N TYR A 111 1.35 21.49 -11.15
CA TYR A 111 1.24 20.03 -11.07
C TYR A 111 2.53 19.33 -10.65
N HIS A 112 3.69 19.85 -11.06
CA HIS A 112 4.99 19.22 -10.86
C HIS A 112 5.89 19.94 -9.85
N LYS A 113 5.57 21.19 -9.46
CA LYS A 113 6.41 22.03 -8.60
C LYS A 113 5.63 23.16 -7.94
N ILE A 114 6.18 23.74 -6.88
CA ILE A 114 5.71 25.02 -6.34
C ILE A 114 6.72 26.08 -6.77
N LEU A 115 6.22 27.18 -7.34
CA LEU A 115 7.02 28.37 -7.61
C LEU A 115 6.63 29.49 -6.65
N PHE A 116 7.56 30.41 -6.42
CA PHE A 116 7.34 31.59 -5.60
C PHE A 116 7.54 32.84 -6.45
N THR A 117 6.61 33.79 -6.36
CA THR A 117 6.67 35.03 -7.13
C THR A 117 7.67 36.02 -6.55
N ASN A 118 7.89 35.99 -5.23
CA ASN A 118 8.86 36.83 -4.54
C ASN A 118 10.14 36.05 -4.18
N ILE A 119 11.21 36.27 -4.95
CA ILE A 119 12.49 35.56 -4.83
C ILE A 119 13.55 36.31 -4.01
N THR A 120 13.28 37.51 -3.51
CA THR A 120 14.26 38.32 -2.78
C THR A 120 13.99 38.37 -1.27
N GLY A 121 15.04 38.59 -0.48
CA GLY A 121 14.92 38.79 0.97
C GLY A 121 14.35 37.58 1.72
N TRP A 122 14.78 36.36 1.39
CA TRP A 122 14.37 35.16 2.11
C TRP A 122 15.04 35.11 3.49
N GLU A 123 14.24 35.06 4.55
CA GLU A 123 14.74 34.73 5.87
C GLU A 123 14.96 33.21 5.98
N SER A 124 16.00 32.79 6.72
CA SER A 124 16.28 31.36 6.91
C SER A 124 15.11 30.62 7.57
N SER A 125 14.39 31.28 8.48
CA SER A 125 13.16 30.78 9.12
C SER A 125 12.05 30.47 8.12
N ASP A 126 11.80 31.38 7.17
CA ASP A 126 10.82 31.20 6.11
C ASP A 126 11.19 29.99 5.23
N SER A 127 12.44 29.94 4.76
CA SER A 127 12.96 28.82 3.95
C SER A 127 12.76 27.49 4.66
N ILE A 128 13.21 27.39 5.91
CA ILE A 128 13.10 26.16 6.69
C ILE A 128 11.63 25.75 6.83
N SER A 129 10.75 26.68 7.21
CA SER A 129 9.34 26.36 7.43
C SER A 129 8.62 25.90 6.15
N ILE A 130 8.81 26.63 5.03
CA ILE A 130 8.17 26.35 3.74
C ILE A 130 8.62 25.01 3.16
N PHE A 131 9.93 24.73 3.18
CA PHE A 131 10.51 23.53 2.57
C PHE A 131 10.45 22.28 3.49
N MET A 132 10.34 22.45 4.81
CA MET A 132 10.10 21.35 5.76
C MET A 132 8.64 20.90 5.82
N ALA A 133 7.69 21.78 5.47
CA ALA A 133 6.28 21.48 5.60
C ALA A 133 5.84 20.15 4.95
N PRO A 134 6.28 19.79 3.72
CA PRO A 134 5.90 18.53 3.12
C PRO A 134 6.39 17.34 3.95
N LEU A 135 7.63 17.38 4.46
CA LEU A 135 8.18 16.32 5.30
C LEU A 135 7.35 16.12 6.58
N VAL A 136 7.03 17.21 7.28
CA VAL A 136 6.25 17.17 8.53
C VAL A 136 4.83 16.64 8.26
N ILE A 137 4.17 17.14 7.22
CA ILE A 137 2.82 16.69 6.86
C ILE A 137 2.82 15.23 6.42
N ASN A 138 3.78 14.80 5.61
CA ASN A 138 3.91 13.40 5.20
C ASN A 138 4.15 12.48 6.41
N PHE A 139 4.93 12.92 7.40
CA PHE A 139 5.12 12.17 8.64
C PHE A 139 3.83 12.04 9.46
N ILE A 140 3.06 13.13 9.60
CA ILE A 140 1.74 13.10 10.28
C ILE A 140 0.78 12.17 9.52
N GLN A 141 0.72 12.28 8.19
CA GLN A 141 -0.08 11.39 7.35
C GLN A 141 0.32 9.93 7.50
N PHE A 142 1.63 9.64 7.57
CA PHE A 142 2.14 8.29 7.81
C PHE A 142 1.60 7.70 9.11
N VAL A 143 1.65 8.45 10.22
CA VAL A 143 1.13 7.98 11.51
C VAL A 143 -0.37 7.73 11.44
N LEU A 144 -1.13 8.68 10.87
CA LEU A 144 -2.59 8.59 10.74
C LEU A 144 -3.01 7.43 9.83
N TYR A 145 -2.35 7.24 8.69
CA TYR A 145 -2.68 6.20 7.73
C TYR A 145 -2.19 4.81 8.18
N LEU A 146 -1.10 4.73 8.97
CA LEU A 146 -0.74 3.50 9.66
C LEU A 146 -1.83 3.11 10.66
N ALA A 147 -2.32 4.04 11.48
CA ALA A 147 -3.43 3.78 12.40
C ALA A 147 -4.70 3.34 11.65
N LEU A 148 -5.03 4.02 10.54
CA LEU A 148 -6.14 3.65 9.66
C LEU A 148 -5.96 2.24 9.07
N PHE A 149 -4.76 1.89 8.64
CA PHE A 149 -4.46 0.54 8.15
C PHE A 149 -4.66 -0.50 9.25
N GLN A 150 -4.13 -0.27 10.45
CA GLN A 150 -4.30 -1.18 11.58
C GLN A 150 -5.78 -1.37 11.95
N TRP A 151 -6.59 -0.31 11.86
CA TRP A 151 -8.04 -0.36 12.12
C TRP A 151 -8.83 -1.06 11.00
N THR A 152 -8.39 -0.95 9.75
CA THR A 152 -9.08 -1.55 8.59
C THR A 152 -8.61 -2.96 8.26
N LYS A 153 -7.47 -3.44 8.81
CA LYS A 153 -6.91 -4.74 8.44
C LYS A 153 -7.84 -5.93 8.73
N GLU A 154 -8.66 -5.81 9.78
CA GLU A 154 -9.62 -6.82 10.25
C GLU A 154 -11.01 -6.64 9.62
N ARG A 155 -11.24 -5.57 8.86
CA ARG A 155 -12.53 -5.27 8.24
C ARG A 155 -12.60 -5.82 6.82
N GLU A 156 -13.80 -6.22 6.42
CA GLU A 156 -14.11 -6.50 5.02
C GLU A 156 -14.16 -5.19 4.22
N GLY A 157 -13.77 -5.27 2.95
CA GLY A 157 -13.94 -4.22 1.97
C GLY A 157 -12.63 -3.73 1.33
N PRO A 158 -12.77 -2.86 0.31
CA PRO A 158 -11.62 -2.29 -0.40
C PRO A 158 -10.72 -1.40 0.48
N PHE A 159 -11.26 -0.90 1.59
CA PHE A 159 -10.60 0.09 2.44
C PHE A 159 -9.29 -0.40 3.03
N ARG A 160 -9.12 -1.70 3.27
CA ARG A 160 -7.84 -2.25 3.76
C ARG A 160 -6.71 -2.07 2.75
N GLN A 161 -6.97 -2.36 1.47
CA GLN A 161 -5.97 -2.17 0.42
C GLN A 161 -5.70 -0.68 0.19
N PHE A 162 -6.74 0.15 0.21
CA PHE A 162 -6.59 1.59 0.08
C PHE A 162 -5.78 2.20 1.24
N ALA A 163 -6.09 1.83 2.49
CA ALA A 163 -5.37 2.28 3.67
C ALA A 163 -3.90 1.82 3.66
N PHE A 164 -3.62 0.60 3.19
CA PHE A 164 -2.26 0.14 2.96
C PHE A 164 -1.50 1.05 1.98
N TRP A 165 -2.11 1.42 0.86
CA TRP A 165 -1.47 2.33 -0.09
C TRP A 165 -1.30 3.75 0.44
N LEU A 166 -2.27 4.30 1.17
CA LEU A 166 -2.14 5.59 1.86
C LEU A 166 -0.96 5.59 2.82
N PHE A 167 -0.88 4.55 3.66
CA PHE A 167 0.24 4.30 4.57
C PHE A 167 1.56 4.22 3.80
N LEU A 168 1.63 3.41 2.75
CA LEU A 168 2.88 3.19 2.02
C LEU A 168 3.33 4.47 1.30
N HIS A 169 2.44 5.19 0.61
CA HIS A 169 2.78 6.46 -0.06
C HIS A 169 3.25 7.54 0.91
N SER A 170 2.54 7.74 2.03
CA SER A 170 2.89 8.76 3.03
C SER A 170 4.22 8.47 3.69
N MET A 171 4.48 7.22 4.02
CA MET A 171 5.75 6.77 4.56
C MET A 171 6.89 6.88 3.55
N MET A 172 6.66 6.50 2.28
CA MET A 172 7.65 6.69 1.20
C MET A 172 8.01 8.18 1.07
N ARG A 173 7.03 9.09 1.16
CA ARG A 173 7.32 10.52 1.15
C ARG A 173 7.94 11.04 2.44
N ALA A 174 7.65 10.47 3.60
CA ALA A 174 8.24 10.91 4.86
C ALA A 174 9.71 10.49 4.99
N TRP A 175 10.03 9.25 4.61
CA TRP A 175 11.36 8.69 4.78
C TRP A 175 12.20 8.76 3.51
N GLY A 176 11.57 8.71 2.33
CA GLY A 176 12.23 8.77 1.03
C GLY A 176 12.46 10.18 0.49
N SER A 177 11.76 11.23 0.97
CA SER A 177 11.83 12.60 0.39
C SER A 177 13.22 13.21 0.27
N VAL A 178 14.20 12.70 1.02
CA VAL A 178 15.59 13.14 0.94
C VAL A 178 16.12 12.98 -0.50
N LEU A 179 15.99 11.80 -1.09
CA LEU A 179 16.55 11.49 -2.41
C LEU A 179 15.86 12.27 -3.56
N PRO A 180 14.50 12.25 -3.69
CA PRO A 180 13.79 13.06 -4.65
C PRO A 180 14.07 14.55 -4.49
N GLY A 181 14.10 15.04 -3.25
CA GLY A 181 14.35 16.44 -2.96
C GLY A 181 15.74 16.89 -3.40
N ILE A 182 16.78 16.09 -3.15
CA ILE A 182 18.15 16.42 -3.57
C ILE A 182 18.25 16.40 -5.10
N ALA A 183 17.69 15.37 -5.75
CA ALA A 183 17.77 15.20 -7.20
C ALA A 183 17.04 16.30 -7.98
N SER A 184 15.99 16.87 -7.38
CA SER A 184 15.16 17.92 -8.01
C SER A 184 15.40 19.32 -7.46
N PHE A 185 16.21 19.47 -6.40
CA PHE A 185 16.32 20.69 -5.61
C PHE A 185 14.96 21.20 -5.12
N GLU A 186 14.12 20.29 -4.61
CA GLU A 186 12.81 20.61 -4.05
C GLU A 186 12.66 20.12 -2.60
N GLU A 187 11.65 20.65 -1.90
CA GLU A 187 11.23 20.24 -0.56
C GLU A 187 12.41 20.16 0.43
N PHE A 188 12.45 19.13 1.27
CA PHE A 188 13.51 18.92 2.24
C PHE A 188 14.90 18.82 1.60
N GLY A 189 15.00 18.32 0.36
CA GLY A 189 16.30 18.20 -0.31
C GLY A 189 16.86 19.54 -0.79
N TYR A 190 15.99 20.51 -1.13
CA TYR A 190 16.42 21.91 -1.30
C TYR A 190 17.04 22.43 -0.01
N LEU A 191 16.38 22.19 1.13
CA LEU A 191 16.89 22.64 2.42
C LEU A 191 18.19 21.93 2.80
N ALA A 192 18.31 20.62 2.55
CA ALA A 192 19.54 19.86 2.81
C ALA A 192 20.72 20.40 1.99
N GLY A 193 20.50 20.74 0.72
CA GLY A 193 21.50 21.36 -0.14
C GLY A 193 21.83 22.80 0.28
N TRP A 194 20.82 23.56 0.73
CA TRP A 194 20.97 24.97 1.09
C TRP A 194 21.56 25.19 2.50
N LEU A 195 21.27 24.31 3.47
CA LEU A 195 21.81 24.36 4.85
C LEU A 195 23.33 24.05 4.93
N TYR A 196 24.06 24.12 3.82
CA TYR A 196 25.49 23.85 3.74
C TYR A 196 25.88 22.47 4.29
N LEU A 197 25.00 21.47 4.20
CA LEU A 197 25.42 20.10 4.44
C LEU A 197 26.45 19.75 3.36
N ASN A 198 27.68 19.46 3.78
CA ASN A 198 28.71 19.00 2.85
C ASN A 198 28.19 17.75 2.11
N SER A 199 28.62 17.53 0.87
CA SER A 199 28.20 16.42 0.02
C SER A 199 28.24 15.07 0.74
N SER A 200 29.19 14.87 1.66
CA SER A 200 29.27 13.67 2.51
C SER A 200 28.07 13.49 3.46
N MET A 201 27.55 14.57 4.05
CA MET A 201 26.35 14.53 4.92
C MET A 201 25.09 14.27 4.10
N VAL A 202 24.95 14.92 2.94
CA VAL A 202 23.84 14.71 2.01
C VAL A 202 23.81 13.25 1.53
N PHE A 203 24.98 12.70 1.17
CA PHE A 203 25.14 11.29 0.82
C PHE A 203 24.79 10.38 2.01
N GLY A 204 25.27 10.68 3.21
CA GLY A 204 24.97 9.92 4.43
C GLY A 204 23.47 9.88 4.74
N LEU A 205 22.77 11.00 4.65
CA LEU A 205 21.32 11.08 4.84
C LEU A 205 20.56 10.31 3.76
N SER A 206 21.02 10.38 2.51
CA SER A 206 20.44 9.62 1.40
C SER A 206 20.58 8.11 1.61
N MET A 207 21.75 7.66 2.05
CA MET A 207 22.00 6.24 2.39
C MET A 207 21.20 5.79 3.61
N LEU A 208 21.05 6.65 4.62
CA LEU A 208 20.21 6.37 5.77
C LEU A 208 18.74 6.24 5.38
N SER A 209 18.22 7.16 4.56
CA SER A 209 16.87 7.11 4.00
C SER A 209 16.63 5.82 3.22
N ALA A 210 17.50 5.48 2.27
CA ALA A 210 17.43 4.24 1.50
C ALA A 210 17.53 3.00 2.40
N GLY A 211 18.40 3.02 3.40
CA GLY A 211 18.53 1.94 4.38
C GLY A 211 17.26 1.73 5.20
N ILE A 212 16.66 2.81 5.71
CA ILE A 212 15.37 2.75 6.42
C ILE A 212 14.29 2.13 5.53
N LEU A 213 14.17 2.59 4.28
CA LEU A 213 13.19 2.05 3.33
C LEU A 213 13.44 0.57 3.04
N PHE A 214 14.71 0.18 2.87
CA PHE A 214 15.10 -1.21 2.63
C PHE A 214 14.73 -2.11 3.82
N PHE A 215 15.11 -1.75 5.05
CA PHE A 215 14.84 -2.59 6.23
C PHE A 215 13.35 -2.65 6.57
N LEU A 216 12.64 -1.52 6.50
CA LEU A 216 11.20 -1.52 6.75
C LEU A 216 10.41 -2.29 5.69
N SER A 217 10.95 -2.47 4.47
CA SER A 217 10.35 -3.34 3.45
C SER A 217 10.12 -4.77 3.94
N ALA A 218 10.93 -5.27 4.89
CA ALA A 218 10.68 -6.56 5.53
C ALA A 218 9.31 -6.58 6.22
N VAL A 219 9.02 -5.56 7.04
CA VAL A 219 7.72 -5.42 7.72
C VAL A 219 6.59 -5.21 6.72
N TRP A 220 6.82 -4.44 5.66
CA TRP A 220 5.76 -4.13 4.70
C TRP A 220 5.34 -5.34 3.87
N VAL A 221 6.22 -6.30 3.61
CA VAL A 221 5.83 -7.57 2.99
C VAL A 221 4.74 -8.25 3.83
N LEU A 222 4.87 -8.24 5.15
CA LEU A 222 3.87 -8.82 6.03
C LEU A 222 2.53 -8.11 5.87
N PHE A 223 2.53 -6.77 5.97
CA PHE A 223 1.32 -5.97 5.83
C PHE A 223 0.68 -6.14 4.44
N ALA A 224 1.49 -6.20 3.39
CA ALA A 224 1.01 -6.45 2.04
C ALA A 224 0.34 -7.83 1.92
N LEU A 225 0.92 -8.88 2.49
CA LEU A 225 0.31 -10.22 2.49
C LEU A 225 -0.97 -10.29 3.33
N GLU A 226 -1.04 -9.55 4.44
CA GLU A 226 -2.25 -9.44 5.29
C GLU A 226 -3.41 -8.74 4.57
N THR A 227 -3.15 -7.96 3.52
CA THR A 227 -4.22 -7.33 2.73
C THR A 227 -4.98 -8.29 1.81
N ALA A 228 -4.47 -9.51 1.60
CA ALA A 228 -5.09 -10.49 0.72
C ALA A 228 -6.51 -10.81 1.17
N TYR A 229 -7.47 -10.85 0.25
CA TYR A 229 -8.88 -11.14 0.56
C TYR A 229 -9.22 -12.64 0.47
N SER A 230 -8.22 -13.49 0.20
CA SER A 230 -8.39 -14.93 0.12
C SER A 230 -7.10 -15.64 0.52
N LYS A 231 -7.22 -16.67 1.37
CA LYS A 231 -6.09 -17.49 1.83
C LYS A 231 -5.33 -18.16 0.67
N HIS A 232 -6.02 -18.44 -0.44
CA HIS A 232 -5.41 -19.07 -1.61
C HIS A 232 -4.37 -18.18 -2.31
N LEU A 233 -4.50 -16.86 -2.19
CA LEU A 233 -3.57 -15.91 -2.80
C LEU A 233 -2.20 -15.90 -2.11
N VAL A 234 -2.17 -16.12 -0.80
CA VAL A 234 -0.93 -16.12 0.00
C VAL A 234 -0.49 -17.51 0.44
N PHE A 235 -0.98 -18.56 -0.23
CA PHE A 235 -0.47 -19.91 -0.02
C PHE A 235 1.04 -19.95 -0.33
N LYS A 236 1.82 -20.83 0.33
CA LYS A 236 3.30 -20.81 0.32
C LYS A 236 3.93 -20.70 -1.09
N GLY A 237 3.31 -21.25 -2.13
CA GLY A 237 3.77 -21.16 -3.53
C GLY A 237 3.22 -20.00 -4.37
N GLN A 238 2.25 -19.23 -3.86
CA GLN A 238 1.58 -18.15 -4.59
C GLN A 238 1.95 -16.75 -4.09
N ARG A 239 2.59 -16.63 -2.92
CA ARG A 239 2.91 -15.33 -2.30
C ARG A 239 3.70 -14.39 -3.20
N LEU A 240 4.69 -14.90 -3.93
CA LEU A 240 5.48 -14.11 -4.88
C LEU A 240 4.59 -13.55 -5.99
N LYS A 241 3.73 -14.39 -6.55
CA LYS A 241 2.76 -13.99 -7.58
C LYS A 241 1.78 -12.97 -7.02
N TYR A 242 1.22 -13.21 -5.83
CA TYR A 242 0.35 -12.25 -5.18
C TYR A 242 1.05 -10.91 -4.97
N LEU A 243 2.29 -10.89 -4.47
CA LEU A 243 3.05 -9.65 -4.26
C LEU A 243 3.32 -8.91 -5.58
N HIS A 244 3.58 -9.65 -6.66
CA HIS A 244 3.73 -9.04 -7.99
C HIS A 244 2.44 -8.38 -8.47
N TYR A 245 1.29 -9.03 -8.30
CA TYR A 245 -0.01 -8.45 -8.70
C TYR A 245 -0.50 -7.36 -7.74
N PHE A 246 -0.17 -7.46 -6.45
CA PHE A 246 -0.61 -6.52 -5.44
C PHE A 246 0.30 -5.29 -5.33
N ILE A 247 1.61 -5.42 -5.50
CA ILE A 247 2.59 -4.33 -5.35
C ILE A 247 3.26 -4.02 -6.69
N GLY A 248 3.87 -5.02 -7.33
CA GLY A 248 4.72 -4.82 -8.52
C GLY A 248 4.00 -4.20 -9.72
N LEU A 249 2.91 -4.81 -10.19
CA LEU A 249 2.13 -4.32 -11.33
C LEU A 249 1.48 -2.95 -11.05
N PRO A 250 0.86 -2.70 -9.89
CA PRO A 250 0.39 -1.37 -9.51
C PRO A 250 1.48 -0.30 -9.48
N ILE A 251 2.68 -0.60 -8.98
CA ILE A 251 3.81 0.33 -9.04
C ILE A 251 4.17 0.61 -10.49
N LEU A 252 4.39 -0.42 -11.32
CA LEU A 252 4.79 -0.21 -12.72
C LEU A 252 3.73 0.55 -13.52
N GLY A 253 2.48 0.08 -13.47
CA GLY A 253 1.36 0.68 -14.20
C GLY A 253 0.97 2.05 -13.66
N GLY A 254 0.93 2.20 -12.33
CA GLY A 254 0.60 3.44 -11.64
C GLY A 254 1.66 4.51 -11.85
N SER A 255 2.95 4.16 -11.72
CA SER A 255 4.06 5.06 -12.03
C SER A 255 4.03 5.49 -13.49
N LEU A 256 3.82 4.57 -14.43
CA LEU A 256 3.69 4.92 -15.85
C LEU A 256 2.51 5.87 -16.10
N PHE A 257 1.37 5.62 -15.45
CA PHE A 257 0.20 6.49 -15.55
C PHE A 257 0.48 7.89 -14.99
N ILE A 258 1.10 7.99 -13.82
CA ILE A 258 1.49 9.28 -13.21
C ILE A 258 2.51 10.01 -14.10
N LEU A 259 3.51 9.32 -14.65
CA LEU A 259 4.47 9.91 -15.58
C LEU A 259 3.81 10.41 -16.86
N LEU A 260 2.82 9.68 -17.38
CA LEU A 260 2.03 10.11 -18.52
C LEU A 260 1.23 11.38 -18.20
N LEU A 261 0.62 11.47 -17.01
CA LEU A 261 -0.04 12.70 -16.56
C LEU A 261 0.93 13.88 -16.45
N HIS A 262 2.17 13.65 -15.98
CA HIS A 262 3.22 14.67 -15.94
C HIS A 262 3.66 15.11 -17.34
N SER A 263 3.70 14.19 -18.30
CA SER A 263 4.18 14.44 -19.67
C SER A 263 3.14 15.12 -20.57
N ILE A 264 1.84 15.00 -20.25
CA ILE A 264 0.77 15.61 -21.06
C ILE A 264 0.76 17.12 -20.85
N SER A 265 1.05 17.89 -21.92
CA SER A 265 0.77 19.33 -21.98
C SER A 265 -0.66 19.55 -22.50
N ILE A 266 -1.53 20.10 -21.66
CA ILE A 266 -2.92 20.39 -22.04
C ILE A 266 -2.96 21.47 -23.13
N ASP A 267 -2.06 22.44 -23.09
CA ASP A 267 -1.98 23.48 -24.14
C ASP A 267 -1.57 22.87 -25.49
N PHE A 268 -0.69 21.87 -25.50
CA PHE A 268 -0.37 21.13 -26.72
C PHE A 268 -1.60 20.42 -27.30
N PHE A 269 -2.40 19.75 -26.45
CA PHE A 269 -3.62 19.06 -26.90
C PHE A 269 -4.73 20.01 -27.35
N LEU A 270 -4.96 21.12 -26.63
CA LEU A 270 -6.07 22.02 -26.91
C LEU A 270 -5.77 23.03 -28.02
N LYS A 271 -4.52 23.50 -28.14
CA LYS A 271 -4.16 24.59 -29.07
C LYS A 271 -3.27 24.12 -30.22
N GLY A 272 -2.79 22.88 -30.20
CA GLY A 272 -1.81 22.38 -31.17
C GLY A 272 -0.45 23.07 -31.09
N SER A 273 -0.25 23.92 -30.08
CA SER A 273 0.96 24.73 -29.87
C SER A 273 1.34 24.67 -28.39
N GLY A 274 2.56 24.21 -28.11
CA GLY A 274 3.09 24.16 -26.75
C GLY A 274 4.41 23.43 -26.72
N THR A 275 5.30 23.81 -25.79
CA THR A 275 6.49 23.03 -25.51
C THR A 275 6.10 21.82 -24.67
N LEU A 276 6.57 20.63 -25.06
CA LEU A 276 6.48 19.46 -24.19
C LEU A 276 7.18 19.77 -22.85
N PRO A 277 6.64 19.32 -21.71
CA PRO A 277 7.31 19.47 -20.43
C PRO A 277 8.71 18.87 -20.53
N ARG A 278 9.72 19.55 -19.99
CA ARG A 278 11.05 18.94 -19.95
C ARG A 278 10.97 17.79 -18.96
N ILE A 279 11.58 16.64 -19.29
CA ILE A 279 11.65 15.48 -18.39
C ILE A 279 12.20 15.91 -17.02
N GLY A 280 13.13 16.86 -17.00
CA GLY A 280 13.69 17.45 -15.79
C GLY A 280 12.69 18.16 -14.87
N ASP A 281 11.57 18.67 -15.40
CA ASP A 281 10.56 19.38 -14.60
C ASP A 281 9.81 18.44 -13.64
N SER A 282 9.93 17.12 -13.82
CA SER A 282 9.29 16.10 -12.97
C SER A 282 10.31 15.18 -12.31
N MET A 283 11.57 15.61 -12.15
CA MET A 283 12.61 14.76 -11.52
C MET A 283 12.23 14.31 -10.11
N HIS A 284 11.60 15.19 -9.31
CA HIS A 284 11.14 14.84 -7.96
C HIS A 284 10.24 13.60 -8.01
N GLU A 285 9.20 13.65 -8.84
CA GLU A 285 8.24 12.56 -8.94
C GLU A 285 8.84 11.32 -9.63
N MET A 286 9.74 11.47 -10.60
CA MET A 286 10.44 10.33 -11.21
C MET A 286 11.29 9.56 -10.19
N VAL A 287 12.06 10.26 -9.36
CA VAL A 287 12.90 9.63 -8.33
C VAL A 287 12.00 8.98 -7.29
N TYR A 288 10.96 9.66 -6.82
CA TYR A 288 9.97 9.10 -5.91
C TYR A 288 9.33 7.80 -6.43
N LEU A 289 8.94 7.77 -7.71
CA LEU A 289 8.37 6.56 -8.33
C LEU A 289 9.42 5.46 -8.51
N ALA A 290 10.71 5.80 -8.69
CA ALA A 290 11.81 4.84 -8.72
C ALA A 290 12.07 4.21 -7.34
N GLU A 291 11.91 4.97 -6.25
CA GLU A 291 12.05 4.45 -4.88
C GLU A 291 11.05 3.32 -4.60
N PHE A 292 9.83 3.41 -5.13
CA PHE A 292 8.87 2.30 -5.07
C PHE A 292 9.40 1.03 -5.73
N GLY A 293 10.14 1.16 -6.84
CA GLY A 293 10.80 0.03 -7.48
C GLY A 293 11.84 -0.62 -6.57
N ILE A 294 12.66 0.19 -5.89
CA ILE A 294 13.65 -0.28 -4.91
C ILE A 294 12.97 -1.01 -3.75
N VAL A 295 11.92 -0.40 -3.18
CA VAL A 295 11.13 -0.99 -2.09
C VAL A 295 10.48 -2.30 -2.51
N TYR A 296 9.90 -2.36 -3.72
CA TYR A 296 9.34 -3.60 -4.24
C TYR A 296 10.40 -4.71 -4.37
N VAL A 297 11.60 -4.39 -4.87
CA VAL A 297 12.70 -5.36 -4.93
C VAL A 297 13.12 -5.82 -3.53
N ALA A 298 13.25 -4.90 -2.57
CA ALA A 298 13.55 -5.22 -1.18
C ALA A 298 12.48 -6.12 -0.55
N MET A 299 11.20 -5.81 -0.77
CA MET A 299 10.07 -6.64 -0.35
C MET A 299 10.17 -8.07 -0.93
N MET A 300 10.54 -8.21 -2.20
CA MET A 300 10.75 -9.52 -2.82
C MET A 300 11.92 -10.28 -2.19
N MET A 301 13.00 -9.59 -1.81
CA MET A 301 14.15 -10.17 -1.10
C MET A 301 13.79 -10.65 0.31
N PHE A 302 12.89 -9.97 1.02
CA PHE A 302 12.47 -10.37 2.37
C PHE A 302 11.34 -11.42 2.39
N LEU A 303 10.66 -11.65 1.28
CA LEU A 303 9.57 -12.62 1.19
C LEU A 303 9.92 -14.05 1.70
N PRO A 304 11.13 -14.60 1.43
CA PRO A 304 11.51 -15.93 1.92
C PRO A 304 11.48 -16.07 3.44
N PHE A 305 11.77 -15.01 4.22
CA PHE A 305 11.74 -15.05 5.69
C PHE A 305 10.35 -15.32 6.24
N TYR A 306 9.31 -15.06 5.45
CA TYR A 306 7.93 -15.26 5.86
C TYR A 306 7.34 -16.57 5.37
N ARG A 307 8.11 -17.43 4.68
CA ARG A 307 7.63 -18.69 4.06
C ARG A 307 6.83 -19.59 5.00
N GLU A 308 7.18 -19.61 6.28
CA GLU A 308 6.53 -20.46 7.29
C GLU A 308 5.41 -19.76 8.05
N LYS A 309 5.35 -18.43 8.02
CA LYS A 309 4.31 -17.66 8.73
C LYS A 309 2.93 -17.97 8.15
N GLU A 310 1.99 -18.28 9.02
CA GLU A 310 0.58 -18.39 8.67
C GLU A 310 -0.09 -17.02 8.75
N PHE A 311 -0.90 -16.70 7.75
CA PHE A 311 -1.63 -15.44 7.69
C PHE A 311 -3.10 -15.72 7.95
N ILE A 312 -3.66 -15.05 8.96
CA ILE A 312 -5.10 -15.03 9.22
C ILE A 312 -5.69 -14.02 8.25
N ILE A 313 -6.48 -14.50 7.30
CA ILE A 313 -7.08 -13.66 6.27
C ILE A 313 -8.58 -13.64 6.45
N VAL A 314 -9.11 -12.43 6.57
CA VAL A 314 -10.54 -12.16 6.45
C VAL A 314 -10.90 -12.29 4.97
N ARG A 315 -11.76 -13.26 4.66
CA ARG A 315 -12.25 -13.49 3.30
C ARG A 315 -13.18 -12.35 2.92
N ASP A 316 -12.95 -11.72 1.78
CA ASP A 316 -13.81 -10.64 1.29
C ASP A 316 -14.29 -10.90 -0.14
N LEU A 317 -15.60 -11.14 -0.27
CA LEU A 317 -16.26 -11.43 -1.53
C LEU A 317 -16.43 -10.18 -2.41
N ARG A 318 -16.42 -8.98 -1.83
CA ARG A 318 -16.58 -7.72 -2.59
C ARG A 318 -15.37 -7.46 -3.47
N MET A 319 -14.20 -7.88 -3.02
CA MET A 319 -12.93 -7.77 -3.75
C MET A 319 -12.80 -8.79 -4.89
N LEU A 320 -13.74 -9.73 -5.02
CA LEU A 320 -13.80 -10.64 -6.16
C LEU A 320 -14.16 -9.94 -7.46
N LYS A 321 -14.79 -8.77 -7.42
CA LYS A 321 -15.11 -7.98 -8.62
C LYS A 321 -14.20 -6.75 -8.66
N PRO A 322 -13.76 -6.31 -9.85
CA PRO A 322 -13.04 -5.05 -9.98
C PRO A 322 -13.95 -3.92 -9.49
N GLN A 323 -13.38 -3.08 -8.64
CA GLN A 323 -14.04 -1.96 -8.00
C GLN A 323 -14.16 -0.80 -9.01
N ARG A 324 -15.11 -0.92 -9.95
CA ARG A 324 -15.24 -0.02 -11.11
C ARG A 324 -15.25 1.45 -10.73
N TRP A 325 -15.98 1.82 -9.69
CA TRP A 325 -16.04 3.21 -9.19
C TRP A 325 -14.67 3.73 -8.77
N TRP A 326 -13.87 2.92 -8.09
CA TRP A 326 -12.53 3.31 -7.65
C TRP A 326 -11.57 3.47 -8.84
N ILE A 327 -11.65 2.59 -9.84
CA ILE A 327 -10.85 2.69 -11.07
C ILE A 327 -11.21 3.96 -11.86
N VAL A 328 -12.51 4.20 -12.05
CA VAL A 328 -12.99 5.42 -12.73
C VAL A 328 -12.58 6.67 -11.97
N SER A 329 -12.71 6.69 -10.63
CA SER A 329 -12.26 7.80 -9.80
C SER A 329 -10.75 8.02 -9.90
N ALA A 330 -9.93 6.96 -9.92
CA ALA A 330 -8.48 7.08 -10.07
C ALA A 330 -8.10 7.77 -11.39
N LEU A 331 -8.73 7.36 -12.49
CA LEU A 331 -8.51 7.97 -13.80
C LEU A 331 -9.04 9.42 -13.84
N ALA A 332 -10.31 9.62 -13.46
CA ALA A 332 -10.97 10.91 -13.52
C ALA A 332 -10.30 11.95 -12.61
N LEU A 333 -9.96 11.60 -11.37
CA LEU A 333 -9.26 12.50 -10.46
C LEU A 333 -7.84 12.77 -10.93
N GLY A 334 -7.12 11.78 -11.47
CA GLY A 334 -5.79 11.99 -12.06
C GLY A 334 -5.81 13.03 -13.20
N PHE A 335 -6.76 12.91 -14.13
CA PHE A 335 -6.94 13.88 -15.21
C PHE A 335 -7.45 15.24 -14.72
N LEU A 336 -8.45 15.25 -13.84
CA LEU A 336 -9.01 16.49 -13.28
C LEU A 336 -7.94 17.30 -12.55
N PHE A 337 -7.12 16.62 -11.75
CA PHE A 337 -5.99 17.21 -11.07
C PHE A 337 -5.04 17.88 -12.08
N ARG A 338 -4.68 17.17 -13.16
CA ARG A 338 -3.80 17.73 -14.20
C ARG A 338 -4.41 18.97 -14.86
N LEU A 339 -5.71 18.95 -15.12
CA LEU A 339 -6.44 20.10 -15.68
C LEU A 339 -6.42 21.31 -14.75
N LEU A 340 -6.71 21.10 -13.47
CA LEU A 340 -6.78 22.18 -12.47
C LEU A 340 -5.42 22.85 -12.25
N LEU A 341 -4.32 22.07 -12.20
CA LEU A 341 -2.99 22.60 -11.90
C LEU A 341 -2.14 22.95 -13.13
N ASN A 342 -2.67 22.82 -14.36
CA ASN A 342 -1.90 23.10 -15.57
C ASN A 342 -1.42 24.55 -15.64
N LYS A 343 -2.29 25.49 -15.27
CA LYS A 343 -2.00 26.93 -15.32
C LYS A 343 -1.38 27.48 -14.03
N GLY A 344 -1.12 26.61 -13.06
CA GLY A 344 -0.79 27.01 -11.69
C GLY A 344 -2.04 27.44 -10.93
N TRP A 345 -2.15 26.98 -9.68
CA TRP A 345 -3.13 27.49 -8.75
C TRP A 345 -2.48 28.60 -7.91
N PHE A 346 -2.96 29.82 -8.10
CA PHE A 346 -2.58 30.98 -7.29
C PHE A 346 -3.28 30.90 -5.94
N TRP A 347 -2.49 31.03 -4.88
CA TRP A 347 -2.97 31.09 -3.50
C TRP A 347 -2.85 32.51 -2.96
#